data_AF-A0A3D0EW83-F1
#
_entry.id   AF-A0A3D0EW83-F1
#
_cell.length_a   1.000
_cell.length_b   1.000
_cell.length_c   1.000
_cell.angle_alpha   90.00
_cell.angle_beta   90.00
_cell.angle_gamma   90.00
#
_symmetry.space_group_name_H-M   'P 1'
#
loop_
_entity.id
_entity.type
_entity.pdbx_description
1 polymer ?
#
loop_
_entity_poly.entity_id
_entity_poly.type
_entity_poly.pdbx_seq_one_letter_code
_entity_poly.pdbx_strand_id
1 'polypeptide(L)'
;MSAPQSIFQYKKYWAKRFGTAPFLPMSKEEMEKLGWDQCDIILVTGDAYVDHPSFGMAIVGRLLENQGFRVGIIAQPDWYDVNAFKVLGEPKLFFGVTAGNMDSMVNRYTSDKKIRTDDAYTPNAAPGKRPDRSVIVYSQKVRQAYKSVPIILGGIEASLRRIAHYDYWSEKVRRSVLMDAKADLLLFGNAERALVDVAHRIASGANIKDITDIRGTVFMVDSIGPDWIEQDSTTLDKPGQLSPPVNPYQMISPDKTKPVNAKSDISHSKNHSREKIVVRLPSYEAVCDDPIMYAHTSRVLHLESNPGNARILVQRVGNRDLWINPPPIPLEMDEM
;
A
#
# COMPACT_ATOMS: atom_id res chain seq x y z
N MET A 1 14.69 17.82 -4.51
CA MET A 1 13.56 17.03 -5.04
C MET A 1 12.78 17.93 -5.98
N SER A 2 12.52 17.48 -7.20
CA SER A 2 11.56 18.14 -8.11
C SER A 2 10.16 18.07 -7.50
N ALA A 3 9.30 19.06 -7.78
CA ALA A 3 7.90 19.00 -7.37
C ALA A 3 7.24 17.72 -7.95
N PRO A 4 6.34 17.07 -7.20
CA PRO A 4 5.64 15.89 -7.69
C PRO A 4 4.82 16.24 -8.94
N GLN A 5 4.76 15.32 -9.89
CA GLN A 5 3.91 15.48 -11.07
C GLN A 5 2.45 15.54 -10.62
N SER A 6 1.71 16.53 -11.12
CA SER A 6 0.29 16.65 -10.81
C SER A 6 -0.51 15.50 -11.44
N ILE A 7 -1.50 14.99 -10.71
CA ILE A 7 -2.38 13.90 -11.19
C ILE A 7 -3.22 14.30 -12.42
N PHE A 8 -3.33 15.60 -12.71
CA PHE A 8 -4.06 16.11 -13.88
C PHE A 8 -3.19 16.37 -15.11
N GLN A 9 -1.86 16.21 -15.00
CA GLN A 9 -0.96 16.40 -16.14
C GLN A 9 -0.95 15.21 -17.10
N TYR A 10 -1.46 14.05 -16.68
CA TYR A 10 -1.59 12.91 -17.56
C TYR A 10 -2.62 13.16 -18.66
N LYS A 11 -2.27 12.81 -19.90
CA LYS A 11 -3.24 12.79 -20.98
C LYS A 11 -4.29 11.75 -20.65
N LYS A 12 -5.53 12.19 -20.41
CA LYS A 12 -6.67 11.30 -20.17
C LYS A 12 -6.71 10.17 -21.21
N TYR A 13 -6.91 8.96 -20.72
CA TYR A 13 -6.94 7.75 -21.51
C TYR A 13 -8.12 7.73 -22.48
N TRP A 14 -8.10 6.79 -23.43
CA TRP A 14 -8.96 6.83 -24.62
C TRP A 14 -10.46 6.77 -24.30
N ALA A 15 -10.83 6.18 -23.17
CA ALA A 15 -12.22 5.92 -22.83
C ALA A 15 -12.97 7.15 -22.30
N LYS A 16 -12.27 8.27 -22.09
CA LYS A 16 -12.89 9.58 -21.84
C LYS A 16 -13.98 9.96 -22.86
N ARG A 17 -13.93 9.38 -24.07
CA ARG A 17 -14.91 9.59 -25.14
C ARG A 17 -16.32 9.07 -24.81
N PHE A 18 -16.45 8.14 -23.86
CA PHE A 18 -17.74 7.63 -23.41
C PHE A 18 -18.42 8.53 -22.36
N GLY A 19 -17.71 9.56 -21.86
CA GLY A 19 -18.19 10.36 -20.73
C GLY A 19 -18.08 9.61 -19.40
N THR A 20 -18.81 10.11 -18.41
CA THR A 20 -18.85 9.57 -17.04
C THR A 20 -20.05 8.63 -16.91
N ALA A 21 -19.82 7.42 -16.39
CA ALA A 21 -20.89 6.48 -16.10
C ALA A 21 -21.73 6.97 -14.91
N PRO A 22 -23.07 6.83 -14.92
CA PRO A 22 -23.90 7.19 -13.77
C PRO A 22 -23.47 6.47 -12.50
N PHE A 23 -23.13 5.18 -12.62
CA PHE A 23 -22.52 4.33 -11.60
C PHE A 23 -21.45 3.46 -12.27
N LEU A 24 -20.44 3.04 -11.51
CA LEU A 24 -19.49 2.04 -12.00
C LEU A 24 -20.22 0.70 -12.19
N PRO A 25 -20.11 0.04 -13.35
CA PRO A 25 -20.84 -1.19 -13.61
C PRO A 25 -20.36 -2.34 -12.71
N MET A 26 -21.31 -3.12 -12.21
CA MET A 26 -21.13 -4.34 -11.44
C MET A 26 -21.50 -5.61 -12.23
N SER A 27 -22.10 -5.46 -13.41
CA SER A 27 -22.47 -6.57 -14.29
C SER A 27 -22.20 -6.29 -15.77
N LYS A 28 -22.21 -7.35 -16.59
CA LYS A 28 -22.09 -7.21 -18.06
C LYS A 28 -23.27 -6.46 -18.67
N GLU A 29 -24.47 -6.66 -18.15
CA GLU A 29 -25.67 -5.97 -18.61
C GLU A 29 -25.57 -4.45 -18.37
N GLU A 30 -24.91 -4.04 -17.28
CA GLU A 30 -24.63 -2.63 -17.02
C GLU A 30 -23.52 -2.10 -17.95
N MET A 31 -22.48 -2.90 -18.22
CA MET A 31 -21.47 -2.55 -19.23
C MET A 31 -22.07 -2.37 -20.63
N GLU A 32 -22.99 -3.25 -21.04
CA GLU A 32 -23.70 -3.17 -22.32
C GLU A 32 -24.52 -1.88 -22.44
N LYS A 33 -25.21 -1.47 -21.36
CA LYS A 33 -25.93 -0.18 -21.31
C LYS A 33 -24.99 1.03 -21.45
N LEU A 34 -23.75 0.91 -20.98
CA LEU A 34 -22.70 1.92 -21.14
C LEU A 34 -21.98 1.84 -22.51
N GLY A 35 -22.29 0.81 -23.32
CA GLY A 35 -21.60 0.54 -24.58
C GLY A 35 -20.16 0.05 -24.39
N TRP A 36 -19.85 -0.56 -23.24
CA TRP A 36 -18.52 -1.07 -22.91
C TRP A 36 -18.42 -2.56 -23.24
N ASP A 37 -17.43 -2.92 -24.04
CA ASP A 37 -17.07 -4.32 -24.33
C ASP A 37 -16.22 -4.96 -23.22
N GLN A 38 -15.45 -4.13 -22.50
CA GLN A 38 -14.49 -4.57 -21.49
C GLN A 38 -14.22 -3.45 -20.48
N CYS A 39 -13.95 -3.79 -19.23
CA CYS A 39 -13.36 -2.82 -18.28
C CYS A 39 -11.86 -2.67 -18.54
N ASP A 40 -11.32 -1.47 -18.42
CA ASP A 40 -9.86 -1.29 -18.40
C ASP A 40 -9.30 -1.73 -17.05
N ILE A 41 -9.99 -1.37 -15.96
CA ILE A 41 -9.62 -1.69 -14.59
C ILE A 41 -10.85 -2.23 -13.87
N ILE A 42 -10.68 -3.28 -13.05
CA ILE A 42 -11.75 -3.80 -12.18
C ILE A 42 -11.31 -3.68 -10.72
N LEU A 43 -12.14 -3.05 -9.90
CA LEU A 43 -11.95 -2.95 -8.46
C LEU A 43 -12.72 -4.08 -7.76
N VAL A 44 -12.07 -4.81 -6.85
CA VAL A 44 -12.71 -5.82 -6.00
C VAL A 44 -12.67 -5.33 -4.57
N THR A 45 -13.83 -5.24 -3.94
CA THR A 45 -13.98 -4.65 -2.60
C THR A 45 -14.76 -5.54 -1.64
N GLY A 46 -14.39 -5.47 -0.35
CA GLY A 46 -15.11 -6.14 0.73
C GLY A 46 -16.34 -5.39 1.23
N ASP A 47 -16.55 -4.14 0.85
CA ASP A 47 -17.77 -3.39 1.18
C ASP A 47 -18.81 -3.47 0.06
N ALA A 48 -20.04 -3.11 0.37
CA ALA A 48 -21.03 -2.71 -0.63
C ALA A 48 -20.50 -1.58 -1.52
N TYR A 49 -20.93 -1.55 -2.78
CA TYR A 49 -20.71 -0.39 -3.61
C TYR A 49 -21.77 0.68 -3.30
N VAL A 50 -21.31 1.77 -2.68
CA VAL A 50 -22.06 3.00 -2.51
C VAL A 50 -21.22 4.11 -3.13
N ASP A 51 -21.75 4.75 -4.17
CA ASP A 51 -21.05 5.81 -4.90
C ASP A 51 -21.08 7.13 -4.12
N HIS A 52 -20.32 7.18 -3.03
CA HIS A 52 -20.30 8.29 -2.07
C HIS A 52 -18.87 8.54 -1.58
N PRO A 53 -18.45 9.80 -1.31
CA PRO A 53 -17.09 10.12 -0.87
C PRO A 53 -16.69 9.50 0.49
N SER A 54 -17.62 8.97 1.28
CA SER A 54 -17.27 8.20 2.48
C SER A 54 -16.77 6.78 2.18
N PHE A 55 -16.80 6.36 0.92
CA PHE A 55 -16.39 5.04 0.45
C PHE A 55 -15.12 5.17 -0.40
N GLY A 56 -13.97 4.77 0.15
CA GLY A 56 -12.66 4.98 -0.48
C GLY A 56 -12.53 4.30 -1.84
N MET A 57 -13.13 3.13 -2.04
CA MET A 57 -13.14 2.45 -3.34
C MET A 57 -13.99 3.18 -4.40
N ALA A 58 -15.03 3.91 -3.99
CA ALA A 58 -15.81 4.75 -4.90
C ALA A 58 -14.99 5.95 -5.36
N ILE A 59 -14.28 6.64 -4.43
CA ILE A 59 -13.34 7.72 -4.78
C ILE A 59 -12.27 7.20 -5.74
N VAL A 60 -11.65 6.06 -5.43
CA VAL A 60 -10.63 5.44 -6.29
C VAL A 60 -11.17 5.13 -7.68
N GLY A 61 -12.39 4.58 -7.78
CA GLY A 61 -13.02 4.30 -9.06
C GLY A 61 -13.32 5.57 -9.86
N ARG A 62 -13.84 6.61 -9.22
CA ARG A 62 -14.10 7.92 -9.85
C ARG A 62 -12.82 8.66 -10.23
N LEU A 63 -11.75 8.54 -9.45
CA LEU A 63 -10.44 9.06 -9.80
C LEU A 63 -9.93 8.42 -11.09
N LEU A 64 -9.95 7.09 -11.18
CA LEU A 64 -9.55 6.35 -12.38
C LEU A 64 -10.44 6.66 -13.59
N GLU A 65 -11.75 6.77 -13.41
CA GLU A 65 -12.66 7.20 -14.47
C GLU A 65 -12.35 8.63 -14.95
N ASN A 66 -12.03 9.55 -14.04
CA ASN A 66 -11.64 10.91 -14.38
C ASN A 66 -10.31 10.95 -15.17
N GLN A 67 -9.43 9.98 -14.96
CA GLN A 67 -8.23 9.73 -15.78
C GLN A 67 -8.56 9.14 -17.17
N GLY A 68 -9.82 8.82 -17.45
CA GLY A 68 -10.32 8.36 -18.75
C GLY A 68 -10.30 6.84 -18.92
N PHE A 69 -10.28 6.07 -17.83
CA PHE A 69 -10.37 4.60 -17.85
C PHE A 69 -11.82 4.12 -17.68
N ARG A 70 -12.16 2.97 -18.26
CA ARG A 70 -13.41 2.24 -17.94
C ARG A 70 -13.18 1.42 -16.69
N VAL A 71 -13.90 1.75 -15.62
CA VAL A 71 -13.71 1.14 -14.31
C VAL A 71 -14.97 0.38 -13.93
N GLY A 72 -14.84 -0.91 -13.68
CA GLY A 72 -15.90 -1.73 -13.09
C GLY A 72 -15.61 -2.04 -11.64
N ILE A 73 -16.64 -2.42 -10.89
CA ILE A 73 -16.51 -2.79 -9.47
C ILE A 73 -17.21 -4.11 -9.16
N ILE A 74 -16.53 -5.00 -8.43
CA ILE A 74 -17.08 -6.25 -7.89
C ILE A 74 -17.13 -6.07 -6.37
N ALA A 75 -18.31 -5.79 -5.86
CA ALA A 75 -18.56 -5.57 -4.44
C ALA A 75 -19.04 -6.85 -3.74
N GLN A 76 -18.37 -7.24 -2.65
CA GLN A 76 -18.69 -8.42 -1.85
C GLN A 76 -18.94 -9.70 -2.68
N PRO A 77 -18.01 -10.07 -3.59
CA PRO A 77 -18.16 -11.31 -4.33
C PRO A 77 -18.21 -12.50 -3.38
N ASP A 78 -19.03 -13.50 -3.71
CA ASP A 78 -19.00 -14.78 -3.03
C ASP A 78 -17.60 -15.41 -3.18
N TRP A 79 -16.83 -15.44 -2.09
CA TRP A 79 -15.46 -15.95 -2.12
C TRP A 79 -15.39 -17.47 -2.17
N TYR A 80 -16.50 -18.19 -2.01
CA TYR A 80 -16.52 -19.64 -2.22
C TYR A 80 -16.50 -19.97 -3.72
N ASP A 81 -17.08 -19.13 -4.58
CA ASP A 81 -17.14 -19.34 -6.02
C ASP A 81 -16.20 -18.40 -6.81
N VAL A 82 -15.31 -18.98 -7.61
CA VAL A 82 -14.42 -18.21 -8.50
C VAL A 82 -15.21 -17.45 -9.59
N ASN A 83 -16.40 -17.90 -9.97
CA ASN A 83 -17.21 -17.24 -10.99
C ASN A 83 -17.71 -15.86 -10.55
N ALA A 84 -17.87 -15.63 -9.24
CA ALA A 84 -18.20 -14.31 -8.70
C ALA A 84 -17.15 -13.25 -9.06
N PHE A 85 -15.91 -13.65 -9.33
CA PHE A 85 -14.81 -12.76 -9.74
C PHE A 85 -14.69 -12.62 -11.27
N LYS A 86 -15.52 -13.32 -12.04
CA LYS A 86 -15.55 -13.31 -13.51
C LYS A 86 -16.75 -12.56 -14.09
N VAL A 87 -17.62 -12.03 -13.23
CA VAL A 87 -18.89 -11.40 -13.64
C VAL A 87 -18.71 -10.26 -14.63
N LEU A 88 -17.64 -9.47 -14.51
CA LEU A 88 -17.27 -8.38 -15.44
C LEU A 88 -16.29 -8.81 -16.55
N GLY A 89 -15.81 -10.05 -16.55
CA GLY A 89 -14.78 -10.52 -17.45
C GLY A 89 -13.35 -10.12 -17.05
N GLU A 90 -12.42 -10.29 -17.99
CA GLU A 90 -11.01 -9.94 -17.81
C GLU A 90 -10.82 -8.43 -18.02
N PRO A 91 -10.14 -7.69 -17.13
CA PRO A 91 -9.83 -6.29 -17.35
C PRO A 91 -8.64 -6.15 -18.31
N LYS A 92 -8.59 -5.04 -19.03
CA LYS A 92 -7.49 -4.78 -19.98
C LYS A 92 -6.16 -4.50 -19.30
N LEU A 93 -6.15 -3.87 -18.13
CA LEU A 93 -4.95 -3.37 -17.46
C LEU A 93 -4.64 -4.15 -16.18
N PHE A 94 -5.52 -4.11 -15.17
CA PHE A 94 -5.27 -4.77 -13.88
C PHE A 94 -6.54 -4.91 -13.02
N PHE A 95 -6.43 -5.73 -11.97
CA PHE A 95 -7.37 -5.74 -10.84
C PHE A 95 -6.83 -4.93 -9.66
N GLY A 96 -7.65 -4.04 -9.09
CA GLY A 96 -7.39 -3.39 -7.81
C GLY A 96 -8.16 -4.09 -6.69
N VAL A 97 -7.51 -4.51 -5.61
CA VAL A 97 -8.14 -5.29 -4.53
C VAL A 97 -8.02 -4.57 -3.18
N THR A 98 -9.14 -4.44 -2.47
CA THR A 98 -9.22 -3.84 -1.12
C THR A 98 -10.19 -4.59 -0.22
N ALA A 99 -9.98 -4.55 1.10
CA ALA A 99 -10.96 -5.02 2.09
C ALA A 99 -12.15 -4.08 2.26
N GLY A 100 -12.05 -2.84 1.76
CA GLY A 100 -13.03 -1.77 1.94
C GLY A 100 -12.49 -0.63 2.80
N ASN A 101 -13.41 0.11 3.43
CA ASN A 101 -13.17 1.24 4.31
C ASN A 101 -12.59 0.84 5.67
N MET A 102 -12.76 -0.41 6.07
CA MET A 102 -12.26 -0.96 7.33
C MET A 102 -11.59 -2.31 7.10
N ASP A 103 -10.71 -2.69 8.04
CA ASP A 103 -10.09 -4.01 8.06
C ASP A 103 -11.16 -5.11 8.20
N SER A 104 -11.04 -6.17 7.41
CA SER A 104 -12.06 -7.22 7.34
C SER A 104 -12.23 -7.98 8.66
N MET A 105 -11.17 -8.08 9.47
CA MET A 105 -11.25 -8.71 10.78
C MET A 105 -11.95 -7.78 11.78
N VAL A 106 -11.65 -6.48 11.76
CA VAL A 106 -12.29 -5.49 12.63
C VAL A 106 -13.79 -5.35 12.32
N ASN A 107 -14.17 -5.46 11.04
CA ASN A 107 -15.58 -5.48 10.64
C ASN A 107 -16.33 -6.72 11.14
N ARG A 108 -15.66 -7.88 11.21
CA ARG A 108 -16.30 -9.14 11.61
C ARG A 108 -16.24 -9.41 13.11
N TYR A 109 -15.23 -8.90 13.80
CA TYR A 109 -14.95 -9.24 15.19
C TYR A 109 -14.85 -8.00 16.09
N THR A 110 -15.23 -8.16 17.36
CA THR A 110 -14.91 -7.19 18.41
C THR A 110 -13.45 -7.32 18.85
N SER A 111 -12.94 -6.36 19.63
CA SER A 111 -11.60 -6.43 20.25
C SER A 111 -11.41 -7.71 21.07
N ASP A 112 -12.48 -8.22 21.67
CA ASP A 112 -12.50 -9.46 22.46
C ASP A 112 -12.67 -10.72 21.59
N LYS A 113 -12.46 -10.60 20.27
CA LYS A 113 -12.56 -11.69 19.28
C LYS A 113 -13.95 -12.34 19.18
N LYS A 114 -15.01 -11.64 19.60
CA LYS A 114 -16.41 -12.09 19.41
C LYS A 114 -16.91 -11.69 18.02
N ILE A 115 -17.67 -12.56 17.37
CA ILE A 115 -18.27 -12.27 16.07
C ILE A 115 -19.35 -11.19 16.24
N ARG A 116 -19.30 -10.15 15.41
CA ARG A 116 -20.32 -9.11 15.32
C ARG A 116 -21.56 -9.65 14.61
N THR A 117 -22.73 -9.21 15.07
CA THR A 117 -24.03 -9.57 14.49
C THR A 117 -24.37 -8.75 13.25
N ASP A 118 -23.65 -7.65 13.01
CA ASP A 118 -23.86 -6.70 11.94
C ASP A 118 -22.53 -6.28 11.25
N ASP A 119 -22.64 -5.81 10.01
CA ASP A 119 -21.54 -5.19 9.25
C ASP A 119 -22.02 -3.88 8.63
N ALA A 120 -21.50 -2.76 9.13
CA ALA A 120 -21.94 -1.40 8.75
C ALA A 120 -21.75 -1.07 7.25
N TYR A 121 -20.90 -1.81 6.54
CA TYR A 121 -20.64 -1.58 5.11
C TYR A 121 -21.22 -2.67 4.21
N THR A 122 -22.14 -3.47 4.74
CA THR A 122 -22.87 -4.49 4.00
C THR A 122 -24.33 -4.08 3.82
N PRO A 123 -25.00 -4.38 2.68
CA PRO A 123 -26.42 -4.08 2.52
C PRO A 123 -27.26 -4.71 3.64
N ASN A 124 -28.18 -3.92 4.20
CA ASN A 124 -29.01 -4.30 5.34
C ASN A 124 -28.22 -4.70 6.61
N ALA A 125 -26.97 -4.23 6.71
CA ALA A 125 -26.05 -4.57 7.78
C ALA A 125 -25.82 -6.09 7.96
N ALA A 126 -26.00 -6.89 6.90
CA ALA A 126 -25.94 -8.34 7.00
C ALA A 126 -24.54 -8.81 7.42
N PRO A 127 -24.41 -9.70 8.42
CA PRO A 127 -23.11 -10.22 8.80
C PRO A 127 -22.59 -11.24 7.78
N GLY A 128 -21.26 -11.45 7.77
CA GLY A 128 -20.63 -12.56 7.05
C GLY A 128 -20.72 -12.46 5.52
N LYS A 129 -20.72 -11.24 4.96
CA LYS A 129 -20.68 -11.00 3.50
C LYS A 129 -19.28 -10.74 2.92
N ARG A 130 -18.24 -10.85 3.75
CA ARG A 130 -16.83 -10.82 3.33
C ARG A 130 -16.02 -11.86 4.11
N PRO A 131 -14.92 -12.40 3.55
CA PRO A 131 -14.05 -13.31 4.27
C PRO A 131 -13.06 -12.58 5.18
N ASP A 132 -12.56 -13.28 6.18
CA ASP A 132 -11.43 -12.85 6.99
C ASP A 132 -10.20 -12.61 6.12
N ARG A 133 -9.49 -11.51 6.38
CA ARG A 133 -8.33 -11.07 5.57
C ARG A 133 -8.72 -11.00 4.09
N SER A 134 -9.80 -10.26 3.82
CA SER A 134 -10.43 -10.15 2.50
C SER A 134 -9.45 -9.87 1.38
N VAL A 135 -8.44 -9.02 1.60
CA VAL A 135 -7.42 -8.70 0.57
C VAL A 135 -6.71 -9.97 0.09
N ILE A 136 -6.37 -10.89 1.00
CA ILE A 136 -5.69 -12.15 0.65
C ILE A 136 -6.63 -13.05 -0.15
N VAL A 137 -7.84 -13.28 0.37
CA VAL A 137 -8.79 -14.22 -0.23
C VAL A 137 -9.24 -13.75 -1.61
N TYR A 138 -9.59 -12.47 -1.76
CA TYR A 138 -10.01 -11.91 -3.03
C TYR A 138 -8.88 -11.90 -4.05
N SER A 139 -7.65 -11.54 -3.67
CA SER A 139 -6.52 -11.58 -4.60
C SER A 139 -6.23 -12.99 -5.09
N GLN A 140 -6.32 -14.00 -4.22
CA GLN A 140 -6.13 -15.40 -4.61
C GLN A 140 -7.24 -15.89 -5.55
N LYS A 141 -8.49 -15.47 -5.33
CA LYS A 141 -9.62 -15.79 -6.22
C LYS A 141 -9.50 -15.09 -7.58
N VAL A 142 -9.09 -13.83 -7.59
CA VAL A 142 -8.74 -13.11 -8.83
C VAL A 142 -7.62 -13.83 -9.57
N ARG A 143 -6.54 -14.22 -8.88
CA ARG A 143 -5.43 -14.98 -9.50
C ARG A 143 -5.87 -16.34 -10.04
N GLN A 144 -6.83 -16.99 -9.39
CA GLN A 144 -7.44 -18.23 -9.87
C GLN A 144 -8.28 -18.00 -11.14
N ALA A 145 -9.03 -16.90 -11.19
CA ALA A 145 -9.85 -16.52 -12.33
C ALA A 145 -9.00 -16.08 -13.54
N TYR A 146 -7.96 -15.27 -13.30
CA TYR A 146 -7.13 -14.61 -14.31
C TYR A 146 -5.65 -14.65 -13.90
N LYS A 147 -4.91 -15.64 -14.41
CA LYS A 147 -3.53 -15.91 -13.97
C LYS A 147 -2.53 -14.82 -14.38
N SER A 148 -2.70 -14.24 -15.56
CA SER A 148 -1.77 -13.30 -16.19
C SER A 148 -2.03 -11.82 -15.86
N VAL A 149 -3.22 -11.50 -15.34
CA VAL A 149 -3.61 -10.12 -15.08
C VAL A 149 -2.88 -9.61 -13.82
N PRO A 150 -2.30 -8.40 -13.86
CA PRO A 150 -1.71 -7.79 -12.68
C PRO A 150 -2.74 -7.57 -11.56
N ILE A 151 -2.32 -7.81 -10.32
CA ILE A 151 -3.13 -7.57 -9.11
C ILE A 151 -2.42 -6.51 -8.27
N ILE A 152 -3.13 -5.41 -8.01
CA ILE A 152 -2.66 -4.29 -7.20
C ILE A 152 -3.48 -4.22 -5.91
N LEU A 153 -2.80 -4.28 -4.76
CA LEU A 153 -3.45 -4.18 -3.46
C LEU A 153 -3.52 -2.72 -3.01
N GLY A 154 -4.58 -2.38 -2.29
CA GLY A 154 -4.74 -1.07 -1.66
C GLY A 154 -5.67 -1.10 -0.45
N GLY A 155 -5.90 0.08 0.12
CA GLY A 155 -6.74 0.26 1.29
C GLY A 155 -6.03 0.01 2.61
N ILE A 156 -6.76 0.18 3.71
CA ILE A 156 -6.22 0.16 5.08
C ILE A 156 -5.61 -1.21 5.41
N GLU A 157 -6.33 -2.29 5.09
CA GLU A 157 -5.90 -3.66 5.38
C GLU A 157 -4.57 -4.01 4.69
N ALA A 158 -4.40 -3.60 3.42
CA ALA A 158 -3.15 -3.83 2.70
C ALA A 158 -2.02 -2.94 3.24
N SER A 159 -2.29 -1.64 3.40
CA SER A 159 -1.31 -0.64 3.80
C SER A 159 -0.68 -0.94 5.16
N LEU A 160 -1.47 -1.35 6.15
CA LEU A 160 -0.98 -1.65 7.49
C LEU A 160 -0.18 -2.95 7.56
N ARG A 161 -0.41 -3.88 6.62
CA ARG A 161 0.24 -5.20 6.56
C ARG A 161 1.33 -5.27 5.49
N ARG A 162 1.88 -4.11 5.09
CA ARG A 162 2.83 -3.98 3.98
C ARG A 162 4.20 -4.60 4.26
N ILE A 163 4.62 -4.70 5.52
CA ILE A 163 5.83 -5.42 5.97
C ILE A 163 5.47 -6.53 6.96
N ALA A 164 6.46 -7.21 7.54
CA ALA A 164 6.24 -8.09 8.68
C ALA A 164 5.50 -7.35 9.81
N HIS A 165 4.40 -7.93 10.29
CA HIS A 165 3.49 -7.30 11.25
C HIS A 165 2.94 -8.33 12.24
N TYR A 166 2.67 -7.88 13.46
CA TYR A 166 1.97 -8.69 14.44
C TYR A 166 0.47 -8.73 14.12
N ASP A 167 -0.05 -9.94 13.93
CA ASP A 167 -1.46 -10.19 13.70
C ASP A 167 -2.15 -10.58 15.00
N TYR A 168 -2.81 -9.62 15.64
CA TYR A 168 -3.52 -9.80 16.92
C TYR A 168 -4.51 -10.98 16.91
N TRP A 169 -5.13 -11.25 15.76
CA TRP A 169 -6.13 -12.31 15.63
C TRP A 169 -5.53 -13.71 15.74
N SER A 170 -4.32 -13.91 15.21
CA SER A 170 -3.62 -15.20 15.29
C SER A 170 -2.46 -15.23 16.30
N GLU A 171 -2.20 -14.10 16.96
CA GLU A 171 -1.12 -13.89 17.93
C GLU A 171 0.28 -14.25 17.37
N LYS A 172 0.48 -13.97 16.08
CA LYS A 172 1.70 -14.32 15.35
C LYS A 172 2.22 -13.15 14.55
N VAL A 173 3.53 -13.10 14.36
CA VAL A 173 4.13 -12.23 13.35
C VAL A 173 3.93 -12.87 11.98
N ARG A 174 3.24 -12.15 11.09
CA ARG A 174 3.01 -12.54 9.70
C ARG A 174 3.90 -11.71 8.79
N ARG A 175 4.31 -12.30 7.68
CA ARG A 175 5.02 -11.59 6.61
C ARG A 175 4.07 -10.61 5.89
N SER A 176 4.61 -9.84 4.95
CA SER A 176 3.82 -8.90 4.15
C SER A 176 2.61 -9.56 3.48
N VAL A 177 1.47 -8.87 3.52
CA VAL A 177 0.22 -9.29 2.86
C VAL A 177 0.38 -9.42 1.35
N LEU A 178 1.31 -8.66 0.74
CA LEU A 178 1.62 -8.75 -0.69
C LEU A 178 2.00 -10.19 -1.08
N MET A 179 2.79 -10.86 -0.24
CA MET A 179 3.26 -12.23 -0.46
C MET A 179 2.14 -13.25 -0.24
N ASP A 180 1.35 -13.10 0.83
CA ASP A 180 0.24 -14.00 1.14
C ASP A 180 -0.87 -13.92 0.08
N ALA A 181 -1.13 -12.71 -0.44
CA ALA A 181 -2.12 -12.44 -1.48
C ALA A 181 -1.65 -12.86 -2.88
N LYS A 182 -0.35 -13.11 -3.09
CA LYS A 182 0.26 -13.35 -4.42
C LYS A 182 -0.05 -12.23 -5.43
N ALA A 183 -0.05 -11.00 -4.94
CA ALA A 183 -0.25 -9.82 -5.75
C ALA A 183 1.09 -9.28 -6.27
N ASP A 184 1.02 -8.41 -7.28
CA ASP A 184 2.18 -7.92 -8.01
C ASP A 184 2.71 -6.60 -7.43
N LEU A 185 1.81 -5.76 -6.93
CA LEU A 185 2.12 -4.46 -6.34
C LEU A 185 1.18 -4.15 -5.18
N LEU A 186 1.65 -3.44 -4.17
CA LEU A 186 0.83 -2.90 -3.09
C LEU A 186 1.03 -1.40 -3.02
N LEU A 187 -0.08 -0.66 -2.97
CA LEU A 187 -0.11 0.79 -2.78
C LEU A 187 -0.49 1.12 -1.34
N PHE A 188 0.22 2.07 -0.72
CA PHE A 188 -0.02 2.46 0.68
C PHE A 188 0.01 3.98 0.90
N GLY A 189 -0.67 4.42 1.97
CA GLY A 189 -0.85 5.84 2.27
C GLY A 189 -1.85 6.51 1.32
N ASN A 190 -1.70 7.82 1.11
CA ASN A 190 -2.49 8.60 0.14
C ASN A 190 -1.97 8.32 -1.27
N ALA A 191 -2.41 7.19 -1.82
CA ALA A 191 -1.81 6.59 -2.99
C ALA A 191 -2.43 7.06 -4.32
N GLU A 192 -3.20 8.14 -4.36
CA GLU A 192 -3.84 8.67 -5.57
C GLU A 192 -2.81 8.90 -6.67
N ARG A 193 -1.70 9.57 -6.34
CA ARG A 193 -0.59 9.79 -7.29
C ARG A 193 -0.01 8.50 -7.80
N ALA A 194 0.27 7.56 -6.89
CA ALA A 194 0.87 6.28 -7.22
C ALA A 194 -0.07 5.46 -8.13
N LEU A 195 -1.36 5.43 -7.81
CA LEU A 195 -2.37 4.74 -8.58
C LEU A 195 -2.51 5.32 -9.99
N VAL A 196 -2.58 6.65 -10.12
CA VAL A 196 -2.67 7.33 -11.41
C VAL A 196 -1.44 7.04 -12.26
N ASP A 197 -0.24 7.15 -11.69
CA ASP A 197 1.02 6.87 -12.40
C ASP A 197 1.09 5.40 -12.85
N VAL A 198 0.84 4.45 -11.95
CA VAL A 198 0.81 3.01 -12.29
C VAL A 198 -0.21 2.73 -13.39
N ALA A 199 -1.42 3.27 -13.31
CA ALA A 199 -2.46 3.03 -14.30
C ALA A 199 -2.06 3.53 -15.70
N HIS A 200 -1.48 4.74 -15.79
CA HIS A 200 -1.02 5.29 -17.06
C HIS A 200 0.21 4.55 -17.60
N ARG A 201 1.15 4.13 -16.76
CA ARG A 201 2.31 3.33 -17.20
C ARG A 201 1.88 1.97 -17.75
N ILE A 202 1.00 1.24 -17.06
CA ILE A 202 0.45 -0.03 -17.57
C ILE A 202 -0.33 0.20 -18.87
N ALA A 203 -1.13 1.28 -18.94
CA ALA A 203 -1.85 1.65 -20.16
C ALA A 203 -0.94 2.00 -21.34
N SER A 204 0.27 2.48 -21.08
CA SER A 204 1.32 2.72 -22.08
C SER A 204 2.10 1.46 -22.49
N GLY A 205 1.81 0.31 -21.87
CA GLY A 205 2.43 -0.98 -22.17
C GLY A 205 3.58 -1.37 -21.23
N ALA A 206 3.83 -0.62 -20.15
CA ALA A 206 4.83 -1.01 -19.16
C ALA A 206 4.42 -2.31 -18.44
N ASN A 207 5.38 -3.21 -18.22
CA ASN A 207 5.15 -4.36 -17.36
C ASN A 207 5.13 -3.89 -15.90
N ILE A 208 4.16 -4.38 -15.11
CA ILE A 208 4.05 -4.00 -13.69
C ILE A 208 5.33 -4.28 -12.89
N LYS A 209 6.12 -5.28 -13.28
CA LYS A 209 7.39 -5.64 -12.61
C LYS A 209 8.50 -4.60 -12.83
N ASP A 210 8.38 -3.79 -13.88
CA ASP A 210 9.37 -2.75 -14.20
C ASP A 210 9.05 -1.43 -13.49
N ILE A 211 7.85 -1.30 -12.90
CA ILE A 211 7.41 -0.12 -12.17
C ILE A 211 7.92 -0.18 -10.73
N THR A 212 9.16 0.29 -10.53
CA THR A 212 9.90 0.12 -9.28
C THR A 212 10.23 1.44 -8.56
N ASP A 213 9.91 2.57 -9.18
CA ASP A 213 10.36 3.92 -8.81
C ASP A 213 9.24 4.82 -8.23
N ILE A 214 8.02 4.30 -8.12
CA ILE A 214 6.86 5.09 -7.67
C ILE A 214 6.79 5.12 -6.14
N ARG A 215 6.68 6.33 -5.56
CA ARG A 215 6.47 6.50 -4.10
C ARG A 215 5.13 5.90 -3.67
N GLY A 216 5.07 5.31 -2.48
CA GLY A 216 3.89 4.67 -1.94
C GLY A 216 3.64 3.27 -2.47
N THR A 217 4.65 2.63 -3.09
CA THR A 217 4.53 1.25 -3.60
C THR A 217 5.39 0.26 -2.84
N VAL A 218 4.94 -1.00 -2.84
CA VAL A 218 5.66 -2.15 -2.29
C VAL A 218 5.62 -3.30 -3.29
N PHE A 219 6.77 -3.92 -3.55
CA PHE A 219 6.92 -5.04 -4.48
C PHE A 219 8.04 -6.00 -4.04
N MET A 220 8.11 -7.18 -4.64
CA MET A 220 9.15 -8.16 -4.37
C MET A 220 10.28 -8.08 -5.40
N VAL A 221 11.53 -8.06 -4.93
CA VAL A 221 12.75 -8.17 -5.75
C VAL A 221 13.58 -9.36 -5.28
N ASP A 222 14.43 -9.88 -6.17
CA ASP A 222 15.29 -11.02 -5.81
C ASP A 222 16.52 -10.57 -5.01
N SER A 223 17.05 -9.39 -5.32
CA SER A 223 18.10 -8.74 -4.54
C SER A 223 18.10 -7.24 -4.78
N ILE A 224 18.77 -6.49 -3.92
CA ILE A 224 19.06 -5.07 -4.14
C ILE A 224 20.06 -4.95 -5.29
N GLY A 225 19.75 -4.11 -6.27
CA GLY A 225 20.65 -3.85 -7.40
C GLY A 225 21.98 -3.21 -6.99
N PRO A 226 23.05 -3.33 -7.80
CA PRO A 226 24.40 -2.88 -7.46
C PRO A 226 24.52 -1.35 -7.29
N ASP A 227 23.56 -0.59 -7.83
CA ASP A 227 23.54 0.87 -7.76
C ASP A 227 23.11 1.43 -6.39
N TRP A 228 22.63 0.57 -5.49
CA TRP A 228 22.10 0.96 -4.19
C TRP A 228 23.09 0.69 -3.06
N ILE A 229 23.12 1.60 -2.10
CA ILE A 229 23.94 1.48 -0.90
C ILE A 229 23.02 1.04 0.23
N GLU A 230 23.28 -0.14 0.77
CA GLU A 230 22.54 -0.67 1.91
C GLU A 230 23.03 -0.02 3.21
N GLN A 231 22.14 0.72 3.88
CA GLN A 231 22.32 1.11 5.27
C GLN A 231 21.70 0.04 6.16
N ASP A 232 22.57 -0.67 6.88
CA ASP A 232 22.15 -1.69 7.82
C ASP A 232 21.44 -1.08 9.03
N SER A 233 20.21 -1.53 9.29
CA SER A 233 19.45 -1.23 10.49
C SER A 233 19.04 -2.52 11.23
N THR A 234 19.77 -3.61 11.06
CA THR A 234 19.56 -4.89 11.75
C THR A 234 20.19 -4.92 13.14
N THR A 235 21.07 -3.99 13.46
CA THR A 235 21.69 -3.89 14.79
C THR A 235 20.86 -3.00 15.71
N LEU A 236 20.63 -3.46 16.93
CA LEU A 236 19.94 -2.68 17.96
C LEU A 236 20.80 -1.51 18.44
N ASP A 237 20.17 -0.33 18.54
CA ASP A 237 20.79 0.84 19.17
C ASP A 237 21.07 0.51 20.65
N LYS A 238 22.33 0.69 21.09
CA LYS A 238 22.63 0.68 22.52
C LYS A 238 22.18 2.03 23.11
N PRO A 239 21.26 2.05 24.09
CA PRO A 239 20.87 3.30 24.73
C PRO A 239 22.10 4.04 25.25
N GLY A 240 22.32 5.26 24.76
CA GLY A 240 23.39 6.13 25.23
C GLY A 240 23.04 6.82 26.54
N GLN A 241 23.98 7.59 27.09
CA GLN A 241 23.68 8.51 28.19
C GLN A 241 22.63 9.53 27.73
N LEU A 242 21.56 9.68 28.51
CA LEU A 242 20.55 10.71 28.29
C LEU A 242 21.22 12.09 28.34
N SER A 243 21.02 12.90 27.30
CA SER A 243 21.37 14.32 27.38
C SER A 243 20.63 14.93 28.56
N PRO A 244 21.32 15.65 29.47
CA PRO A 244 20.64 16.33 30.56
C PRO A 244 19.60 17.30 29.97
N PRO A 245 18.42 17.44 30.59
CA PRO A 245 17.39 18.35 30.12
C PRO A 245 17.98 19.77 30.02
N VAL A 246 17.99 20.32 28.80
CA VAL A 246 18.42 21.69 28.57
C VAL A 246 17.30 22.60 29.05
N ASN A 247 17.58 23.46 30.02
CA ASN A 247 16.61 24.44 30.47
C ASN A 247 16.42 25.50 29.36
N PRO A 248 15.21 25.62 28.78
CA PRO A 248 14.96 26.51 27.64
C PRO A 248 15.07 28.01 27.98
N TYR A 249 15.15 28.37 29.26
CA TYR A 249 15.33 29.74 29.74
C TYR A 249 16.76 30.03 30.23
N GLN A 250 17.66 29.06 30.12
CA GLN A 250 19.05 29.25 30.50
C GLN A 250 19.76 30.03 29.39
N MET A 251 20.02 31.31 29.64
CA MET A 251 20.82 32.17 28.76
C MET A 251 22.26 31.64 28.73
N ILE A 252 22.58 30.81 27.73
CA ILE A 252 23.94 30.31 27.52
C ILE A 252 24.76 31.45 26.93
N SER A 253 25.71 31.98 27.71
CA SER A 253 26.79 32.80 27.14
C SER A 253 27.75 31.86 26.40
N PRO A 254 28.21 32.18 25.17
CA PRO A 254 29.02 31.27 24.38
C PRO A 254 30.43 31.16 24.99
N ASP A 255 30.64 30.12 25.79
CA ASP A 255 31.95 29.82 26.38
C ASP A 255 32.79 28.99 25.40
N LYS A 256 33.93 29.54 24.94
CA LYS A 256 34.76 29.02 23.83
C LYS A 256 35.71 27.88 24.24
N THR A 257 35.50 27.21 25.36
CA THR A 257 36.51 26.28 25.92
C THR A 257 35.94 24.97 26.45
N LYS A 258 35.30 24.17 25.59
CA LYS A 258 35.17 22.72 25.84
C LYS A 258 35.60 21.91 24.63
N PRO A 259 36.56 20.97 24.77
CA PRO A 259 36.92 20.07 23.69
C PRO A 259 35.77 19.08 23.47
N VAL A 260 35.24 19.05 22.25
CA VAL A 260 34.19 18.12 21.82
C VAL A 260 34.83 16.75 21.60
N ASN A 261 35.01 15.97 22.66
CA ASN A 261 35.27 14.54 22.57
C ASN A 261 33.99 13.77 22.86
N ALA A 262 33.13 13.70 21.84
CA ALA A 262 32.10 12.69 21.73
C ALA A 262 32.14 12.18 20.30
N LYS A 263 33.03 11.21 20.03
CA LYS A 263 32.86 10.33 18.88
C LYS A 263 31.65 9.46 19.20
N SER A 264 30.46 9.97 18.89
CA SER A 264 29.36 9.07 18.54
C SER A 264 29.80 8.36 17.28
N ASP A 265 29.91 7.04 17.31
CA ASP A 265 30.09 6.19 16.12
C ASP A 265 28.82 6.20 15.25
N ILE A 266 28.26 7.37 14.99
CA ILE A 266 27.48 7.58 13.78
C ILE A 266 28.55 7.68 12.70
N SER A 267 28.84 6.55 12.06
CA SER A 267 29.52 6.59 10.77
C SER A 267 28.60 7.37 9.82
N HIS A 268 28.80 8.69 9.76
CA HIS A 268 28.33 9.48 8.64
C HIS A 268 29.14 8.98 7.46
N SER A 269 28.61 7.93 6.84
CA SER A 269 29.05 7.43 5.55
C SER A 269 29.23 8.63 4.63
N LYS A 270 30.46 8.75 4.11
CA LYS A 270 30.92 9.78 3.18
C LYS A 270 29.83 10.13 2.17
N ASN A 271 29.63 11.43 1.91
CA ASN A 271 28.91 12.08 0.79
C ASN A 271 28.36 11.19 -0.34
N HIS A 272 27.44 10.27 -0.06
CA HIS A 272 26.62 9.61 -1.07
C HIS A 272 25.31 10.36 -1.16
N SER A 273 24.79 10.56 -2.37
CA SER A 273 23.45 11.13 -2.54
C SER A 273 22.47 10.26 -1.75
N ARG A 274 21.73 10.87 -0.80
CA ARG A 274 20.69 10.21 0.00
C ARG A 274 19.70 9.42 -0.86
N GLU A 275 19.57 9.79 -2.14
CA GLU A 275 18.69 9.18 -3.12
C GLU A 275 19.06 7.73 -3.47
N LYS A 276 20.29 7.29 -3.22
CA LYS A 276 20.74 5.91 -3.50
C LYS A 276 20.91 5.03 -2.25
N ILE A 277 20.42 5.49 -1.10
CA ILE A 277 20.51 4.73 0.16
C ILE A 277 19.20 4.00 0.42
N VAL A 278 19.28 2.69 0.65
CA VAL A 278 18.17 1.86 1.12
C VAL A 278 18.43 1.43 2.56
N VAL A 279 17.40 1.41 3.40
CA VAL A 279 17.51 1.00 4.80
C VAL A 279 17.08 -0.45 4.94
N ARG A 280 18.01 -1.30 5.38
CA ARG A 280 17.75 -2.72 5.64
C ARG A 280 17.05 -2.91 6.98
N LEU A 281 15.81 -3.36 6.91
CA LEU A 281 15.08 -3.83 8.08
C LEU A 281 15.54 -5.23 8.50
N PRO A 282 15.44 -5.59 9.79
CA PRO A 282 15.49 -6.98 10.23
C PRO A 282 14.63 -7.90 9.36
N SER A 283 15.17 -9.07 9.03
CA SER A 283 14.47 -10.08 8.23
C SER A 283 13.16 -10.53 8.88
N TYR A 284 12.21 -11.02 8.08
CA TYR A 284 10.97 -11.61 8.58
C TYR A 284 11.25 -12.71 9.61
N GLU A 285 12.21 -13.57 9.33
CA GLU A 285 12.60 -14.68 10.21
C GLU A 285 13.11 -14.14 11.55
N ALA A 286 13.97 -13.12 11.55
CA ALA A 286 14.47 -12.51 12.78
C ALA A 286 13.36 -11.86 13.63
N VAL A 287 12.41 -11.15 13.00
CA VAL A 287 11.32 -10.49 13.74
C VAL A 287 10.23 -11.46 14.20
N CYS A 288 10.14 -12.65 13.60
CA CYS A 288 9.26 -13.72 14.10
C CYS A 288 9.78 -14.30 15.41
N ASP A 289 11.09 -14.48 15.52
CA ASP A 289 11.71 -15.17 16.65
C ASP A 289 12.08 -14.22 17.80
N ASP A 290 12.26 -12.93 17.54
CA ASP A 290 12.68 -11.94 18.54
C ASP A 290 11.73 -10.71 18.62
N PRO A 291 10.96 -10.56 19.73
CA PRO A 291 10.11 -9.40 19.97
C PRO A 291 10.85 -8.05 20.01
N ILE A 292 12.12 -8.03 20.42
CA ILE A 292 12.95 -6.83 20.46
C ILE A 292 13.27 -6.38 19.03
N MET A 293 13.62 -7.33 18.16
CA MET A 293 13.84 -7.06 16.74
C MET A 293 12.57 -6.60 16.03
N TYR A 294 11.41 -7.15 16.41
CA TYR A 294 10.12 -6.66 15.96
C TYR A 294 9.89 -5.20 16.38
N ALA A 295 10.10 -4.87 17.65
CA ALA A 295 9.94 -3.50 18.16
C ALA A 295 10.90 -2.51 17.47
N HIS A 296 12.15 -2.92 17.24
CA HIS A 296 13.13 -2.13 16.50
C HIS A 296 12.71 -1.89 15.05
N THR A 297 12.26 -2.94 14.35
CA THR A 297 11.73 -2.83 12.98
C THR A 297 10.57 -1.85 12.92
N SER A 298 9.65 -1.92 13.88
CA SER A 298 8.53 -0.98 14.00
C SER A 298 9.04 0.44 14.18
N ARG A 299 10.00 0.69 15.08
CA ARG A 299 10.60 2.03 15.25
C ARG A 299 11.18 2.57 13.94
N VAL A 300 11.97 1.77 13.22
CA VAL A 300 12.60 2.18 11.94
C VAL A 300 11.52 2.50 10.90
N LEU A 301 10.49 1.66 10.78
CA LEU A 301 9.34 1.92 9.91
C LEU A 301 8.67 3.28 10.21
N HIS A 302 8.50 3.62 11.49
CA HIS A 302 7.90 4.89 11.90
C HIS A 302 8.82 6.09 11.61
N LEU A 303 10.14 5.95 11.75
CA LEU A 303 11.09 7.00 11.38
C LEU A 303 11.03 7.33 9.88
N GLU A 304 10.79 6.33 9.03
CA GLU A 304 10.70 6.47 7.58
C GLU A 304 9.24 6.67 7.08
N SER A 305 8.35 7.18 7.95
CA SER A 305 6.94 7.44 7.61
C SER A 305 6.67 8.84 7.04
N ASN A 306 7.61 9.77 7.17
CA ASN A 306 7.44 11.15 6.69
C ASN A 306 7.81 11.26 5.20
N PRO A 307 6.87 11.62 4.31
CA PRO A 307 7.13 11.71 2.87
C PRO A 307 8.29 12.62 2.47
N GLY A 308 8.62 13.64 3.26
CA GLY A 308 9.67 14.61 2.94
C GLY A 308 11.10 14.13 3.17
N ASN A 309 11.31 13.11 4.01
CA ASN A 309 12.66 12.62 4.36
C ASN A 309 12.79 11.09 4.34
N ALA A 310 11.69 10.36 4.16
CA ALA A 310 11.67 8.91 4.13
C ALA A 310 12.53 8.35 3.01
N ARG A 311 13.25 7.30 3.37
CA ARG A 311 14.07 6.48 2.49
C ARG A 311 13.34 5.22 2.07
N ILE A 312 13.90 4.54 1.09
CA ILE A 312 13.47 3.21 0.70
C ILE A 312 13.79 2.24 1.84
N LEU A 313 12.85 1.37 2.17
CA LEU A 313 13.06 0.28 3.10
C LEU A 313 13.12 -1.04 2.34
N VAL A 314 13.94 -1.97 2.85
CA VAL A 314 14.05 -3.32 2.30
C VAL A 314 14.02 -4.34 3.43
N GLN A 315 13.14 -5.33 3.34
CA GLN A 315 13.02 -6.41 4.33
C GLN A 315 13.22 -7.77 3.65
N ARG A 316 14.18 -8.54 4.15
CA ARG A 316 14.41 -9.92 3.68
C ARG A 316 13.28 -10.83 4.14
N VAL A 317 12.73 -11.63 3.23
CA VAL A 317 11.79 -12.73 3.54
C VAL A 317 12.22 -13.96 2.73
N GLY A 318 12.74 -14.99 3.41
CA GLY A 318 13.38 -16.12 2.77
C GLY A 318 14.55 -15.69 1.88
N ASN A 319 14.44 -15.97 0.57
CA ASN A 319 15.48 -15.67 -0.43
C ASN A 319 15.21 -14.41 -1.25
N ARG A 320 14.19 -13.62 -0.91
CA ARG A 320 13.78 -12.44 -1.68
C ARG A 320 13.68 -11.23 -0.77
N ASP A 321 13.80 -10.04 -1.36
CA ASP A 321 13.64 -8.77 -0.66
C ASP A 321 12.28 -8.15 -0.98
N LEU A 322 11.59 -7.76 0.08
CA LEU A 322 10.44 -6.89 0.00
C LEU A 322 10.95 -5.45 -0.08
N TRP A 323 10.65 -4.77 -1.19
CA TRP A 323 11.03 -3.39 -1.45
C TRP A 323 9.88 -2.45 -1.13
N ILE A 324 10.14 -1.40 -0.34
CA ILE A 324 9.14 -0.41 0.05
C ILE A 324 9.67 0.96 -0.35
N ASN A 325 9.04 1.55 -1.38
CA ASN A 325 9.33 2.92 -1.75
C ASN A 325 8.84 3.90 -0.67
N PRO A 326 9.43 5.10 -0.58
CA PRO A 326 9.01 6.09 0.40
C PRO A 326 7.52 6.43 0.28
N PRO A 327 6.86 6.88 1.35
CA PRO A 327 5.47 7.31 1.30
C PRO A 327 5.18 8.34 0.20
N PRO A 328 3.96 8.33 -0.37
CA PRO A 328 3.57 9.27 -1.40
C PRO A 328 3.58 10.70 -0.87
N ILE A 329 3.96 11.66 -1.71
CA ILE A 329 3.80 13.07 -1.38
C ILE A 329 2.30 13.40 -1.45
N PRO A 330 1.71 14.04 -0.43
CA PRO A 330 0.30 14.42 -0.42
C PRO A 330 -0.14 15.18 -1.69
N LEU A 331 -1.43 15.14 -1.97
CA LEU A 331 -2.05 15.99 -2.99
C LEU A 331 -1.93 17.46 -2.58
N GLU A 332 -1.69 18.32 -3.56
CA GLU A 332 -1.76 19.77 -3.38
C GLU A 332 -3.23 20.22 -3.41
N MET A 333 -3.49 21.46 -2.98
CA MET A 333 -4.86 21.99 -2.87
C MET A 333 -5.62 22.05 -4.20
N ASP A 334 -4.92 22.23 -5.32
CA ASP A 334 -5.49 22.22 -6.66
C ASP A 334 -5.80 20.81 -7.17
N GLU A 335 -5.36 19.77 -6.44
CA GLU A 335 -5.55 18.36 -6.77
C GLU A 335 -6.59 17.64 -5.90
N MET A 336 -7.03 18.26 -4.80
CA MET A 336 -8.10 17.76 -3.93
C MET A 336 -9.49 18.04 -4.51
#